data_AF-A0A965MFK8-F1
#
_entry.id   AF-A0A965MFK8-F1
#
_cell.length_a   1.000
_cell.length_b   1.000
_cell.length_c   1.000
_cell.angle_alpha   90.00
_cell.angle_beta   90.00
_cell.angle_gamma   90.00
#
_symmetry.space_group_name_H-M   'P 1'
#
loop_
_entity.id
_entity.type
_entity.pdbx_description
1 polymer ?
#
loop_
_entity_poly.entity_id
_entity_poly.type
_entity_poly.pdbx_seq_one_letter_code
_entity_poly.pdbx_strand_id
1 'polypeptide(L)'
;FEYCGEGVNAPALMCRQSQFKYVSCGEDPEMLFDLENDPSELNNLALQTAYSDILLRMRKQVDKQWNKSELTANVFASQQKRLFVQEAMKNGTFPSWDYTPLFDASRSYVRGAIDPNTTATKARKRFPFVPTTKPEKPRVKNKTE
;
A
#
# COMPACT_ATOMS: atom_id res chain seq x y z
N PHE A 1 9.53 10.83 -9.45
CA PHE A 1 9.37 9.56 -8.72
C PHE A 1 10.63 9.30 -7.94
N GLU A 2 10.50 8.68 -6.77
CA GLU A 2 11.62 8.42 -5.87
C GLU A 2 11.53 7.00 -5.33
N TYR A 3 12.69 6.42 -5.02
CA TYR A 3 12.84 5.14 -4.37
C TYR A 3 14.03 5.21 -3.41
N CYS A 4 13.76 5.04 -2.12
CA CYS A 4 14.75 5.12 -1.04
C CYS A 4 14.74 3.83 -0.18
N GLY A 5 14.32 2.73 -0.78
CA GLY A 5 14.21 1.43 -0.13
C GLY A 5 15.49 0.59 -0.26
N GLU A 6 15.33 -0.71 -0.10
CA GLU A 6 16.37 -1.71 -0.29
C GLU A 6 16.83 -1.82 -1.75
N GLY A 7 18.06 -2.32 -1.98
CA GLY A 7 18.59 -2.53 -3.33
C GLY A 7 19.19 -1.28 -3.99
N VAL A 8 19.18 -0.13 -3.31
CA VAL A 8 19.88 1.10 -3.71
C VAL A 8 20.76 1.59 -2.57
N ASN A 9 21.91 2.18 -2.91
CA ASN A 9 22.86 2.75 -1.93
C ASN A 9 22.56 4.23 -1.61
N ALA A 10 21.75 4.88 -2.44
CA ALA A 10 21.35 6.28 -2.36
C ALA A 10 19.92 6.44 -2.89
N PRO A 11 19.25 7.59 -2.65
CA PRO A 11 17.94 7.86 -3.24
C PRO A 11 17.97 7.74 -4.76
N ALA A 12 17.23 6.77 -5.29
CA ALA A 12 17.01 6.62 -6.72
C ALA A 12 15.86 7.53 -7.16
N LEU A 13 16.16 8.45 -8.05
CA LEU A 13 15.23 9.43 -8.57
C LEU A 13 14.97 9.16 -10.04
N MET A 14 13.70 9.22 -10.43
CA MET A 14 13.27 9.04 -11.80
C MET A 14 12.34 10.18 -12.21
N CYS A 15 12.57 10.74 -13.38
CA CYS A 15 11.60 11.61 -14.03
C CYS A 15 11.23 11.07 -15.41
N ARG A 16 9.96 11.24 -15.77
CA ARG A 16 9.44 10.90 -17.09
C ARG A 16 8.82 12.16 -17.70
N GLN A 17 9.24 12.49 -18.91
CA GLN A 17 8.70 13.59 -19.68
C GLN A 17 8.42 13.12 -21.11
N SER A 18 7.13 13.04 -21.47
CA SER A 18 6.68 12.51 -22.76
C SER A 18 7.27 11.10 -23.01
N GLN A 19 8.02 10.91 -24.08
CA GLN A 19 8.67 9.66 -24.46
C GLN A 19 9.92 9.35 -23.63
N PHE A 20 10.55 10.34 -22.98
CA PHE A 20 11.83 10.13 -22.30
C PHE A 20 11.65 9.78 -20.83
N LYS A 21 12.42 8.78 -20.37
CA LYS A 21 12.57 8.39 -18.96
C LYS A 21 14.02 8.56 -18.56
N TYR A 22 14.26 9.30 -17.48
CA TYR A 22 15.58 9.50 -16.90
C TYR A 22 15.62 8.97 -15.49
N VAL A 23 16.71 8.29 -15.13
CA VAL A 23 16.95 7.73 -13.79
C VAL A 23 18.35 8.12 -13.32
N SER A 24 18.45 8.55 -12.06
CA SER A 24 19.70 8.84 -11.37
C SER A 24 19.68 8.27 -9.96
N CYS A 25 20.74 7.59 -9.55
CA CYS A 25 20.88 7.00 -8.21
C CYS A 25 22.32 7.20 -7.72
N GLY A 26 22.54 8.09 -6.75
CA GLY A 26 23.87 8.31 -6.16
C GLY A 26 25.00 8.45 -7.18
N GLU A 27 25.95 7.51 -7.13
CA GLU A 27 27.12 7.42 -8.01
C GLU A 27 26.91 6.48 -9.22
N ASP A 28 25.76 5.84 -9.32
CA ASP A 28 25.46 4.93 -10.42
C ASP A 28 25.39 5.70 -11.75
N PRO A 29 25.78 5.07 -12.87
CA PRO A 29 25.66 5.68 -14.18
C PRO A 29 24.22 6.12 -14.46
N GLU A 30 24.07 7.35 -14.95
CA GLU A 30 22.76 7.85 -15.33
C GLU A 30 22.16 7.00 -16.45
N MET A 31 20.84 6.86 -16.42
CA MET A 31 20.10 6.13 -17.42
C MET A 31 19.08 7.05 -18.10
N LEU A 32 19.06 7.02 -19.43
CA LEU A 32 18.09 7.75 -20.25
C LEU A 32 17.54 6.78 -21.31
N PHE A 33 16.22 6.66 -21.36
CA PHE A 33 15.53 5.79 -22.31
C PHE A 33 14.48 6.56 -23.09
N ASP A 34 14.33 6.23 -24.37
CA ASP A 34 13.24 6.69 -25.23
C ASP A 34 12.19 5.58 -25.32
N LEU A 35 11.06 5.76 -24.62
CA LEU A 35 10.03 4.75 -24.47
C LEU A 35 9.13 4.58 -25.70
N GLU A 36 9.18 5.51 -26.67
CA GLU A 36 8.45 5.34 -27.92
C GLU A 36 9.23 4.44 -28.89
N ASN A 37 10.55 4.64 -28.99
CA ASN A 37 11.41 3.87 -29.88
C ASN A 37 12.00 2.61 -29.22
N ASP A 38 12.13 2.60 -27.89
CA ASP A 38 12.63 1.49 -27.08
C ASP A 38 11.74 1.23 -25.85
N PRO A 39 10.55 0.63 -26.04
CA PRO A 39 9.62 0.33 -24.94
C PRO A 39 10.19 -0.66 -23.90
N SER A 40 11.22 -1.42 -24.27
CA SER A 40 11.85 -2.44 -23.43
C SER A 40 13.08 -1.93 -22.68
N GLU A 41 13.44 -0.65 -22.84
CA GLU A 41 14.54 0.02 -22.11
C GLU A 41 15.89 -0.71 -22.26
N LEU A 42 16.17 -1.24 -23.45
CA LEU A 42 17.39 -2.02 -23.72
C LEU A 42 18.61 -1.14 -24.03
N ASN A 43 18.38 0.09 -24.51
CA ASN A 43 19.42 1.00 -24.97
C ASN A 43 19.51 2.23 -24.07
N ASN A 44 20.55 2.28 -23.23
CA ASN A 44 20.83 3.48 -22.44
C ASN A 44 21.41 4.60 -23.33
N LEU A 45 20.65 5.67 -23.50
CA LEU A 45 21.00 6.84 -24.30
C LEU A 45 21.83 7.88 -23.53
N ALA A 46 22.09 7.69 -22.24
CA ALA A 46 22.69 8.71 -21.39
C ALA A 46 24.10 9.13 -21.82
N LEU A 47 24.85 8.22 -22.43
CA LEU A 47 26.22 8.47 -22.91
C LEU A 47 26.27 8.96 -24.37
N GLN A 48 25.13 9.05 -25.06
CA GLN A 48 25.08 9.45 -26.45
C GLN A 48 25.02 10.97 -26.59
N THR A 49 26.00 11.57 -27.26
CA THR A 49 26.12 13.03 -27.43
C THR A 49 24.87 13.66 -28.06
N ALA A 50 24.18 12.93 -28.95
CA ALA A 50 22.94 13.37 -29.59
C ALA A 50 21.79 13.66 -28.60
N TYR A 51 21.80 13.03 -27.41
CA TYR A 51 20.76 13.16 -26.40
C TYR A 51 21.19 14.02 -25.19
N SER A 52 22.36 14.66 -25.26
CA SER A 52 22.95 15.45 -24.16
C SER A 52 22.05 16.60 -23.70
N ASP A 53 21.40 17.32 -24.63
CA ASP A 53 20.46 18.39 -24.31
C ASP A 53 19.22 17.89 -23.55
N ILE A 54 18.74 16.69 -23.91
CA ILE A 54 17.59 16.05 -23.28
C ILE A 54 17.98 15.58 -21.87
N LEU A 55 19.13 14.92 -21.75
CA LEU A 55 19.69 14.50 -20.46
C LEU A 55 19.82 15.70 -19.50
N LEU A 56 20.42 16.80 -19.95
CA LEU A 56 20.60 18.00 -19.13
C LEU A 56 19.25 18.60 -18.68
N ARG A 57 18.25 18.61 -19.57
CA ARG A 57 16.91 19.09 -19.24
C ARG A 57 16.23 18.22 -18.18
N MET A 58 16.30 16.90 -18.35
CA MET A 58 15.74 15.92 -17.41
C MET A 58 16.44 16.00 -16.05
N ARG A 59 17.78 16.11 -16.04
CA ARG A 59 18.57 16.31 -14.81
C ARG A 59 18.13 17.57 -14.06
N LYS A 60 17.99 18.71 -14.76
CA LYS A 60 17.49 19.96 -14.17
C LYS A 60 16.07 19.82 -13.61
N GLN A 61 15.21 19.02 -14.22
CA GLN A 61 13.87 18.78 -13.67
C GLN A 61 13.92 18.00 -12.35
N VAL A 62 14.80 16.98 -12.27
CA VAL A 62 15.03 16.25 -11.02
C VAL A 62 15.60 17.19 -9.97
N ASP A 63 16.66 17.93 -10.28
CA ASP A 63 17.31 18.82 -9.33
C ASP A 63 16.40 19.99 -8.87
N LYS A 64 15.38 20.35 -9.67
CA LYS A 64 14.36 21.34 -9.28
C LYS A 64 13.36 20.78 -8.26
N GLN A 65 13.02 19.49 -8.35
CA GLN A 65 12.05 18.85 -7.45
C GLN A 65 12.70 18.30 -6.19
N TRP A 66 13.93 17.78 -6.30
CA TRP A 66 14.60 17.09 -5.20
C TRP A 66 15.98 17.68 -4.94
N ASN A 67 16.21 18.05 -3.68
CA ASN A 67 17.55 18.26 -3.16
C ASN A 67 18.16 16.90 -2.77
N LYS A 68 19.02 16.35 -3.64
CA LYS A 68 19.59 15.00 -3.48
C LYS A 68 20.37 14.82 -2.18
N SER A 69 21.16 15.81 -1.77
CA SER A 69 21.98 15.72 -0.56
C SER A 69 21.13 15.75 0.71
N GLU A 70 20.15 16.65 0.75
CA GLU A 70 19.20 16.76 1.86
C GLU A 70 18.33 15.50 1.98
N LEU A 71 17.82 14.99 0.85
CA LEU A 71 17.05 13.75 0.82
C LEU A 71 17.88 12.58 1.35
N THR A 72 19.14 12.47 0.92
CA THR A 72 20.06 11.44 1.38
C THR A 72 20.29 11.52 2.89
N ALA A 73 20.54 12.73 3.42
CA ALA A 73 20.70 12.94 4.86
C ALA A 73 19.44 12.55 5.65
N ASN A 74 18.26 12.91 5.15
CA ASN A 74 16.98 12.57 5.78
C ASN A 74 16.73 11.05 5.80
N VAL A 75 17.06 10.34 4.72
CA VAL A 75 16.97 8.88 4.64
C VAL A 75 17.90 8.23 5.68
N PHE A 76 19.16 8.65 5.76
CA PHE A 76 20.10 8.11 6.76
C PHE A 76 19.65 8.40 8.18
N ALA A 77 19.20 9.62 8.47
CA ALA A 77 18.67 9.98 9.79
C ALA A 77 17.45 9.12 10.16
N SER A 78 16.55 8.85 9.22
CA SER A 78 15.38 7.97 9.43
C SER A 78 15.79 6.52 9.68
N GLN A 79 16.76 5.99 8.93
CA GLN A 79 17.28 4.64 9.12
C GLN A 79 17.91 4.48 10.52
N GLN A 80 18.80 5.40 10.91
CA GLN A 80 19.46 5.38 12.23
C GLN A 80 18.45 5.44 13.38
N LYS A 81 17.46 6.34 13.29
CA LYS A 81 16.39 6.45 14.30
C LYS A 81 15.60 5.15 14.43
N ARG A 82 15.21 4.54 13.31
CA ARG A 82 14.44 3.29 13.31
C ARG A 82 15.25 2.13 13.88
N LEU A 83 16.53 2.02 13.54
CA LEU A 83 17.41 0.99 14.09
C LEU A 83 17.54 1.13 15.61
N PHE A 84 17.76 2.36 16.11
CA PHE A 84 17.82 2.64 17.54
C PHE A 84 16.51 2.26 18.27
N VAL A 85 15.36 2.71 17.76
CA VAL A 85 14.05 2.38 18.36
C VAL A 85 13.78 0.88 18.30
N GLN A 86 14.10 0.22 17.19
CA GLN A 86 13.93 -1.23 17.04
C GLN A 86 14.80 -2.01 18.03
N GLU A 87 16.05 -1.59 18.26
CA GLU A 87 16.93 -2.18 19.25
C GLU A 87 16.35 -2.02 20.66
N ALA A 88 15.83 -0.84 20.99
CA ALA A 88 15.15 -0.60 22.27
C ALA A 88 13.90 -1.48 22.45
N MET A 89 13.06 -1.61 21.41
CA MET A 89 11.83 -2.43 21.44
C MET A 89 12.08 -3.92 21.62
N LYS A 90 13.28 -4.43 21.30
CA LYS A 90 13.66 -5.83 21.53
C LYS A 90 13.93 -6.15 23.00
N ASN A 91 14.08 -5.14 23.86
CA ASN A 91 14.27 -5.34 25.29
C ASN A 91 12.93 -5.40 26.03
N GLY A 92 12.67 -6.52 26.72
CA GLY A 92 11.42 -6.73 27.46
C GLY A 92 10.29 -7.28 26.60
N THR A 93 9.06 -6.87 26.86
CA THR A 93 7.88 -7.33 26.10
C THR A 93 7.74 -6.51 24.82
N PHE A 94 7.86 -7.18 23.66
CA PHE A 94 7.73 -6.55 22.36
C PHE A 94 6.31 -6.01 22.13
N PRO A 95 6.12 -4.70 21.87
CA PRO A 95 4.81 -4.16 21.56
C PRO A 95 4.45 -4.43 20.09
N SER A 96 3.40 -5.22 19.85
CA SER A 96 2.86 -5.43 18.51
C SER A 96 2.08 -4.19 18.04
N TRP A 97 2.25 -3.84 16.76
CA TRP A 97 1.45 -2.84 16.04
C TRP A 97 0.51 -3.47 15.03
N ASP A 98 0.36 -4.80 15.08
CA ASP A 98 -0.54 -5.52 14.19
C ASP A 98 -1.98 -5.09 14.46
N TYR A 99 -2.64 -4.59 13.42
CA TYR A 99 -4.04 -4.21 13.53
C TYR A 99 -4.88 -5.46 13.82
N THR A 100 -5.48 -5.50 15.01
CA THR A 100 -6.45 -6.53 15.38
C THR A 100 -7.85 -5.96 15.18
N PRO A 101 -8.62 -6.44 14.19
CA PRO A 101 -9.98 -5.97 14.01
C PRO A 101 -10.84 -6.35 15.22
N LEU A 102 -11.67 -5.41 15.67
CA LEU A 102 -12.62 -5.68 16.73
C LEU A 102 -13.67 -6.69 16.23
N PHE A 103 -13.61 -7.92 16.75
CA PHE A 103 -14.59 -8.96 16.48
C PHE A 103 -15.27 -9.40 17.76
N ASP A 104 -16.48 -8.88 18.00
CA ASP A 104 -17.27 -9.26 19.16
C ASP A 104 -18.00 -10.59 18.91
N ALA A 105 -17.33 -11.69 19.27
CA ALA A 105 -17.88 -13.02 19.17
C ALA A 105 -19.15 -13.19 20.05
N SER A 106 -19.31 -12.42 21.13
CA SER A 106 -20.49 -12.52 22.00
C SER A 106 -21.76 -12.00 21.32
N ARG A 107 -21.64 -11.11 20.34
CA ARG A 107 -22.75 -10.51 19.59
C ARG A 107 -22.86 -11.00 18.15
N SER A 108 -21.90 -11.79 17.70
CA SER A 108 -21.87 -12.37 16.36
C SER A 108 -22.80 -13.59 16.26
N TYR A 109 -23.44 -13.80 15.10
CA TYR A 109 -24.34 -14.93 14.82
C TYR A 109 -25.54 -15.05 15.77
N VAL A 110 -26.07 -16.26 15.95
CA VAL A 110 -27.21 -16.55 16.82
C VAL A 110 -26.75 -16.52 18.28
N ARG A 111 -27.38 -15.66 19.09
CA ARG A 111 -27.05 -15.46 20.51
C ARG A 111 -28.35 -15.34 21.30
N GLY A 112 -28.53 -16.24 22.27
CA GLY A 112 -29.78 -16.36 23.04
C GLY A 112 -30.16 -15.10 23.83
N ALA A 113 -29.17 -14.26 24.18
CA ALA A 113 -29.39 -13.02 24.91
C ALA A 113 -29.96 -11.86 24.05
N ILE A 114 -29.82 -11.91 22.72
CA ILE A 114 -30.26 -10.83 21.81
C ILE A 114 -31.53 -11.24 21.04
N ASP A 115 -31.56 -12.46 20.52
CA ASP A 115 -32.73 -13.05 19.88
C ASP A 115 -32.65 -14.58 20.03
N PRO A 116 -33.49 -15.21 20.86
CA PRO A 116 -33.51 -16.66 21.01
C PRO A 116 -34.03 -17.36 19.74
N ASN A 117 -34.64 -16.64 18.80
CA ASN A 117 -35.13 -17.19 17.54
C ASN A 117 -33.99 -17.32 16.51
N THR A 118 -33.45 -18.53 16.43
CA THR A 118 -32.38 -18.91 15.49
C THR A 118 -32.77 -18.69 14.02
N THR A 119 -34.06 -18.87 13.67
CA THR A 119 -34.58 -18.73 12.31
C THR A 119 -34.62 -17.27 11.87
N ALA A 120 -35.03 -16.35 12.75
CA ALA A 120 -35.11 -14.92 12.43
C ALA A 120 -33.73 -14.28 12.22
N THR A 121 -32.74 -14.66 13.02
CA THR A 121 -31.36 -14.18 12.88
C THR A 121 -30.73 -14.63 11.56
N LYS A 122 -30.94 -15.90 11.16
CA LYS A 122 -30.47 -16.43 9.87
C LYS A 122 -31.12 -15.71 8.68
N ALA A 123 -32.42 -15.44 8.74
CA ALA A 123 -33.13 -14.73 7.69
C ALA A 123 -32.59 -13.31 7.48
N ARG A 124 -32.34 -12.55 8.56
CA ARG A 124 -31.80 -11.17 8.50
C ARG A 124 -30.40 -11.07 7.89
N LYS A 125 -29.59 -12.12 7.99
CA LYS A 125 -28.22 -12.16 7.49
C LYS A 125 -28.08 -12.89 6.14
N ARG A 126 -29.19 -13.40 5.59
CA ARG A 126 -29.20 -14.09 4.29
C ARG A 126 -29.19 -13.07 3.14
N PHE A 127 -28.28 -13.25 2.19
CA PHE A 127 -28.25 -12.51 0.94
C PHE A 127 -28.05 -13.50 -0.24
N PRO A 128 -28.84 -13.44 -1.33
CA PRO A 128 -29.98 -12.55 -1.54
C PRO A 128 -31.15 -12.87 -0.58
N PHE A 129 -31.99 -11.87 -0.33
CA PHE A 129 -33.14 -12.00 0.56
C PHE A 129 -34.12 -13.06 0.03
N VAL A 130 -34.67 -13.87 0.94
CA VAL A 130 -35.72 -14.85 0.63
C VAL A 130 -36.92 -14.60 1.56
N PRO A 131 -38.13 -14.40 1.02
CA PRO A 131 -39.31 -14.19 1.84
C PRO A 131 -39.64 -15.44 2.67
N THR A 132 -40.19 -15.26 3.86
CA THR A 132 -40.58 -16.37 4.74
C THR A 132 -41.76 -17.15 4.15
N THR A 133 -41.55 -18.43 3.87
CA THR A 133 -42.64 -19.36 3.50
C THR A 133 -43.59 -19.58 4.68
N LYS A 134 -44.90 -19.55 4.42
CA LYS A 134 -45.90 -19.83 5.46
C LYS A 134 -45.76 -21.28 5.94
N PRO A 135 -45.90 -21.57 7.25
CA PRO A 135 -45.89 -22.94 7.74
C PRO A 135 -47.05 -23.73 7.14
N GLU A 136 -46.80 -24.96 6.68
CA GLU A 136 -47.86 -25.84 6.16
C GLU A 136 -48.90 -26.22 7.23
N LYS A 137 -48.48 -26.26 8.50
CA LYS A 137 -49.34 -26.57 9.66
C LYS A 137 -49.16 -25.50 10.74
N PRO A 138 -49.92 -24.39 10.72
CA PRO A 138 -49.79 -23.32 11.69
C PRO A 138 -50.24 -23.79 13.09
N ARG A 139 -49.50 -23.41 14.13
CA ARG A 139 -49.88 -23.71 15.52
C ARG A 139 -51.17 -22.95 15.86
N VAL A 140 -52.18 -23.67 16.34
CA VAL A 140 -53.46 -23.08 16.76
C VAL A 140 -53.19 -22.11 17.92
N LYS A 141 -53.55 -20.83 17.75
CA LYS A 141 -53.51 -19.86 18.84
C LYS A 141 -54.78 -20.04 19.66
N ASN A 142 -54.66 -20.54 20.88
CA ASN A 142 -55.78 -20.48 21.83
C ASN A 142 -56.04 -19.00 22.12
N LYS A 143 -57.24 -18.51 21.80
CA LYS A 143 -57.70 -17.19 22.24
C LYS A 143 -57.89 -17.27 23.75
N THR A 144 -57.10 -16.52 24.51
CA THR A 144 -57.45 -16.16 25.90
C THR A 144 -58.56 -15.12 25.85
N GLU A 145 -59.62 -15.36 26.61
CA GLU A 145 -60.61 -14.36 27.05
C GLU A 145 -59.97 -13.33 27.98
#